data_AF-A0AAW9BDJ7-F1
#
_entry.id   AF-A0AAW9BDJ7-F1
#
_cell.length_a   1.000
_cell.length_b   1.000
_cell.length_c   1.000
_cell.angle_alpha   90.00
_cell.angle_beta   90.00
_cell.angle_gamma   90.00
#
_symmetry.space_group_name_H-M   'P 1'
#
loop_
_entity.id
_entity.type
_entity.pdbx_description
1 polymer ?
#
loop_
_entity_poly.entity_id
_entity_poly.type
_entity_poly.pdbx_seq_one_letter_code
_entity_poly.pdbx_strand_id
1 'polypeptide(L)'
;MQRIVDLALVVILTSVCSVAWIFFSTKSIWVFFELFVFTMLGFGLLYGLLQKADPKHFDFVLNHIDEIKKEGKDACLSGAPKESNPYSGVDGDLWEAGYTASNNKKIKQ
;
A
#
# COMPACT_ATOMS: atom_id res chain seq x y z
N MET A 1 1.91 0.82 14.62
CA MET A 1 3.37 0.64 14.83
C MET A 1 3.99 -0.30 13.78
N GLN A 2 3.41 -1.47 13.52
CA GLN A 2 3.93 -2.44 12.53
C GLN A 2 3.98 -1.91 11.07
N ARG A 3 2.98 -1.13 10.64
CA ARG A 3 2.95 -0.54 9.29
C ARG A 3 4.02 0.55 9.03
N ILE A 4 4.46 1.27 10.07
CA ILE A 4 5.57 2.24 9.95
C ILE A 4 6.89 1.50 9.76
N VAL A 5 7.03 0.32 10.38
CA VAL A 5 8.18 -0.57 10.21
C VAL A 5 8.22 -1.12 8.78
N ASP A 6 7.09 -1.54 8.21
CA ASP A 6 7.03 -2.03 6.82
C ASP A 6 7.41 -0.97 5.78
N LEU A 7 6.94 0.27 5.99
CA LEU A 7 7.22 1.39 5.09
C LEU A 7 8.67 1.86 5.17
N ALA A 8 9.24 1.87 6.38
CA ALA A 8 10.67 2.12 6.58
C ALA A 8 11.52 1.06 5.86
N LEU A 9 11.09 -0.21 5.88
CA LEU A 9 11.77 -1.31 5.21
C LEU A 9 11.78 -1.14 3.69
N VAL A 10 10.66 -0.72 3.09
CA VAL A 10 10.57 -0.40 1.66
C VAL A 10 11.49 0.76 1.27
N VAL A 11 11.54 1.82 2.10
CA VAL A 11 12.43 2.98 1.88
C VAL A 11 13.90 2.57 1.98
N ILE A 12 14.26 1.72 2.96
CA ILE A 12 15.62 1.22 3.11
C ILE A 12 16.02 0.34 1.92
N LEU A 13 15.15 -0.58 1.49
CA LEU A 13 15.44 -1.50 0.39
C LEU A 13 15.62 -0.73 -0.93
N THR A 14 14.71 0.21 -1.22
CA THR A 14 14.80 1.05 -2.43
C THR A 14 16.03 1.95 -2.42
N SER A 15 16.43 2.48 -1.26
CA SER A 15 17.67 3.23 -1.10
C SER A 15 18.91 2.38 -1.37
N VAL A 16 19.02 1.19 -0.76
CA VAL A 16 20.15 0.27 -0.97
C VAL A 16 20.27 -0.16 -2.44
N CYS A 17 19.14 -0.49 -3.09
CA CYS A 17 19.13 -0.84 -4.52
C CYS A 17 19.57 0.34 -5.40
N SER A 18 19.14 1.56 -5.08
CA SER A 18 19.51 2.76 -5.83
C SER A 18 21.01 3.07 -5.68
N VAL A 19 21.55 2.97 -4.47
CA VAL A 19 22.99 3.17 -4.20
C VAL A 19 23.84 2.12 -4.90
N ALA A 20 23.43 0.85 -4.87
CA ALA A 20 24.11 -0.23 -5.58
C ALA A 20 24.10 0.02 -7.10
N TRP A 21 22.96 0.43 -7.67
CA TRP A 21 22.85 0.75 -9.08
C TRP A 21 23.76 1.91 -9.50
N ILE A 22 23.81 2.98 -8.70
CA ILE A 22 24.69 4.12 -8.95
C ILE A 22 26.15 3.65 -8.94
N PHE A 23 26.55 2.85 -7.95
CA PHE A 23 27.91 2.30 -7.86
C PHE A 23 28.31 1.49 -9.11
N PHE A 24 27.42 0.62 -9.60
CA PHE A 24 27.70 -0.20 -10.79
C PHE A 24 27.66 0.58 -12.11
N SER A 25 26.93 1.70 -12.17
CA SER A 25 26.72 2.46 -13.41
C SER A 25 27.68 3.64 -13.60
N THR A 26 28.26 4.19 -12.53
CA THR A 26 29.16 5.33 -12.63
C THR A 26 30.60 4.95 -12.93
N LYS A 27 31.19 5.60 -13.94
CA LYS A 27 32.62 5.45 -14.30
C LYS A 27 33.55 6.39 -13.51
N SER A 28 33.00 7.29 -12.71
CA SER A 28 33.74 8.30 -11.95
C SER A 28 33.23 8.39 -10.53
N ILE A 29 34.17 8.42 -9.57
CA ILE A 29 33.88 8.54 -8.12
C ILE A 29 33.15 9.85 -7.79
N TRP A 30 33.39 10.93 -8.55
CA TRP A 30 32.73 12.22 -8.34
C TRP A 30 31.26 12.18 -8.74
N VAL A 31 30.93 11.54 -9.87
CA VAL A 31 29.55 11.35 -10.34
C VAL A 31 28.78 10.42 -9.40
N PHE A 32 29.46 9.43 -8.82
CA PHE A 32 28.89 8.58 -7.78
C PHE A 32 28.45 9.41 -6.56
N PHE A 33 29.32 10.27 -6.03
CA PHE A 33 29.01 11.09 -4.86
C PHE A 33 27.89 12.10 -5.12
N GLU A 34 27.87 12.75 -6.28
CA GLU A 34 26.77 13.66 -6.64
C GLU A 34 25.42 12.93 -6.69
N LEU A 35 25.34 11.81 -7.43
CA LEU A 35 24.12 11.00 -7.52
C LEU A 35 23.69 10.44 -6.17
N PHE A 36 24.65 10.01 -5.35
CA PHE A 36 24.38 9.52 -4.00
C PHE A 36 23.76 10.60 -3.11
N VAL A 37 24.32 11.82 -3.11
CA VAL A 37 23.78 12.95 -2.33
C VAL A 37 22.38 13.34 -2.80
N PHE A 38 22.16 13.46 -4.11
CA PHE A 38 20.82 13.74 -4.66
C PHE A 38 19.78 12.68 -4.27
N THR A 39 20.18 11.41 -4.32
CA THR A 39 19.32 10.28 -3.96
C THR A 39 18.96 10.33 -2.47
N MET A 40 19.94 10.57 -1.59
CA MET A 40 19.72 10.70 -0.15
C MET A 40 18.83 11.90 0.21
N LEU A 41 19.01 13.04 -0.45
CA LEU A 41 18.15 14.22 -0.28
C LEU A 41 16.70 13.94 -0.72
N GLY A 42 16.53 13.24 -1.85
CA GLY A 42 15.22 12.80 -2.34
C GLY A 42 14.52 11.87 -1.35
N PHE A 43 15.23 10.88 -0.81
CA PHE A 43 14.69 9.99 0.23
C PHE A 43 14.36 10.74 1.53
N GLY A 44 15.18 11.69 1.95
CA GLY A 44 14.91 12.52 3.13
C GLY A 44 13.64 13.36 2.98
N LEU A 45 13.44 13.96 1.81
CA LEU A 45 12.21 14.70 1.48
C LEU A 45 10.98 13.78 1.44
N LEU A 46 11.10 12.63 0.78
CA LEU A 46 10.03 11.63 0.72
C LEU A 46 9.64 11.15 2.12
N TYR A 47 10.62 10.81 2.96
CA TYR A 47 10.41 10.40 4.34
C TYR A 47 9.77 11.51 5.19
N GLY A 48 10.22 12.76 5.04
CA GLY A 48 9.61 13.91 5.73
C GLY A 48 8.16 14.18 5.30
N LEU A 49 7.85 14.00 4.01
CA LEU A 49 6.47 14.06 3.50
C LEU A 49 5.62 12.91 4.04
N LEU A 50 6.17 11.69 4.10
CA LEU A 50 5.49 10.54 4.68
C LEU A 50 5.25 10.67 6.19
N GLN A 51 6.15 11.32 6.93
CA GLN A 51 5.92 11.65 8.33
C GLN A 51 4.86 12.75 8.52
N LYS A 52 4.77 13.71 7.59
CA LYS A 52 3.77 14.78 7.61
C LYS A 52 2.40 14.35 7.11
N ALA A 53 2.32 13.29 6.30
CA ALA A 53 1.06 12.71 5.92
C ALA A 53 0.42 12.10 7.17
N ASP A 54 -0.61 12.78 7.67
CA ASP A 54 -1.25 12.46 8.95
C ASP A 54 -1.66 10.97 8.96
N PRO A 55 -1.16 10.15 9.90
CA PRO A 55 -1.55 8.75 9.99
C PRO A 55 -3.08 8.57 10.07
N LYS A 56 -3.81 9.59 10.55
CA LYS A 56 -5.27 9.59 10.57
C LYS A 56 -5.92 9.62 9.19
N HIS A 57 -5.29 10.25 8.20
CA HIS A 57 -5.84 10.32 6.84
C HIS A 57 -5.68 8.97 6.12
N PHE A 58 -4.57 8.28 6.36
CA PHE A 58 -4.39 6.91 5.88
C PHE A 58 -5.24 5.90 6.64
N ASP A 59 -5.40 6.06 7.95
CA ASP A 59 -6.31 5.22 8.74
C ASP A 59 -7.76 5.42 8.31
N PHE A 60 -8.19 6.63 7.96
CA PHE A 60 -9.54 6.87 7.42
C PHE A 60 -9.79 6.10 6.11
N VAL A 61 -8.87 6.20 5.15
CA VAL A 61 -9.00 5.50 3.86
C VAL A 61 -8.92 3.98 4.04
N LEU A 62 -8.00 3.48 4.87
CA LEU A 62 -7.86 2.04 5.11
C LEU A 62 -9.03 1.46 5.93
N ASN A 63 -9.55 2.21 6.90
CA ASN A 63 -10.75 1.82 7.64
C ASN A 63 -11.95 1.77 6.69
N HIS A 64 -12.07 2.74 5.78
CA HIS A 64 -13.15 2.75 4.80
C HIS A 64 -13.07 1.54 3.83
N ILE A 65 -11.86 1.20 3.37
CA ILE A 65 -11.61 0.01 2.53
C ILE A 65 -11.98 -1.28 3.28
N ASP A 66 -11.60 -1.39 4.56
CA ASP A 66 -11.87 -2.58 5.37
C ASP A 66 -13.37 -2.67 5.74
N GLU A 67 -14.04 -1.55 5.95
CA GLU A 67 -15.49 -1.45 6.14
C GLU A 67 -16.25 -1.96 4.91
N ILE A 68 -15.93 -1.46 3.72
CA ILE A 68 -16.59 -1.88 2.46
C ILE A 68 -16.39 -3.38 2.20
N LYS A 69 -15.17 -3.90 2.41
CA LYS A 69 -14.91 -5.35 2.30
C LYS A 69 -15.69 -6.16 3.33
N LYS A 70 -15.85 -5.64 4.54
CA LYS A 70 -16.61 -6.29 5.60
C LYS A 70 -18.10 -6.33 5.24
N GLU A 71 -18.66 -5.24 4.70
CA GLU A 71 -20.03 -5.21 4.22
C GLU A 71 -20.29 -6.27 3.14
N GLY A 72 -19.39 -6.41 2.16
CA GLY A 72 -19.51 -7.47 1.14
C GLY A 72 -19.43 -8.87 1.73
N LYS A 73 -18.55 -9.09 2.70
CA LYS A 73 -18.47 -10.36 3.43
C LYS A 73 -19.77 -10.67 4.18
N ASP A 74 -20.32 -9.67 4.89
CA ASP A 74 -21.51 -9.83 5.72
C ASP A 74 -22.76 -10.07 4.85
N ALA A 75 -22.85 -9.41 3.68
CA ALA A 75 -23.87 -9.68 2.68
C ALA A 75 -23.83 -11.13 2.15
N CYS A 76 -22.63 -11.68 1.91
CA CYS A 76 -22.48 -13.08 1.51
C CYS A 76 -22.89 -14.06 2.65
N LEU A 77 -22.58 -13.71 3.89
CA LEU A 77 -22.95 -14.51 5.06
C LEU A 77 -24.47 -14.50 5.30
N SER A 78 -25.13 -13.37 5.09
CA SER A 78 -26.60 -13.23 5.18
C SER A 78 -27.35 -13.83 3.99
N GLY A 79 -26.63 -14.21 2.92
CA GLY A 79 -27.20 -14.82 1.72
C GLY A 79 -27.80 -13.82 0.73
N ALA A 80 -27.46 -12.54 0.86
CA ALA A 80 -27.82 -11.52 -0.13
C ALA A 80 -27.14 -11.83 -1.48
N PRO A 81 -27.80 -11.59 -2.62
CA PRO A 81 -27.22 -11.80 -3.94
C PRO A 81 -26.06 -10.82 -4.21
N LYS A 82 -25.08 -11.22 -5.02
CA LYS A 82 -23.89 -10.38 -5.31
C LYS A 82 -24.29 -9.06 -5.98
N GLU A 83 -25.39 -9.08 -6.75
CA GLU A 83 -25.98 -7.95 -7.44
C GLU A 83 -26.55 -6.90 -6.47
N SER A 84 -26.63 -7.19 -5.17
CA SER A 84 -27.03 -6.21 -4.16
C SER A 84 -25.91 -5.22 -3.79
N ASN A 85 -24.77 -5.25 -4.49
CA ASN A 85 -23.68 -4.32 -4.28
C ASN A 85 -24.18 -2.86 -4.47
N PRO A 86 -24.16 -2.01 -3.44
CA PRO A 86 -24.64 -0.64 -3.56
C PRO A 86 -23.59 0.30 -4.17
N TYR A 87 -22.35 -0.17 -4.36
CA TYR A 87 -21.22 0.65 -4.79
C TYR A 87 -20.86 0.43 -6.26
N SER A 88 -20.22 1.43 -6.86
CA SER A 88 -19.71 1.41 -8.24
C SER A 88 -18.25 1.84 -8.31
N GLY A 89 -17.49 1.37 -9.30
CA GLY A 89 -16.06 1.68 -9.43
C GLY A 89 -15.22 0.97 -8.37
N VAL A 90 -14.17 1.63 -7.87
CA VAL A 90 -13.19 1.03 -6.94
C VAL A 90 -13.84 0.49 -5.67
N ASP A 91 -14.81 1.21 -5.10
CA ASP A 91 -15.53 0.76 -3.89
C ASP A 91 -16.40 -0.47 -4.19
N GLY A 92 -16.97 -0.55 -5.40
CA GLY A 92 -17.66 -1.74 -5.90
C GLY A 92 -16.75 -2.96 -5.95
N ASP A 93 -15.55 -2.81 -6.52
CA ASP A 93 -14.57 -3.88 -6.62
C ASP A 93 -14.12 -4.38 -5.24
N LEU A 94 -13.95 -3.46 -4.27
CA LEU A 94 -13.59 -3.79 -2.90
C LEU A 94 -14.69 -4.56 -2.17
N TRP A 95 -15.95 -4.16 -2.35
CA TRP A 95 -17.11 -4.87 -1.80
C TRP A 95 -17.19 -6.29 -2.38
N GLU A 96 -17.06 -6.41 -3.71
CA GLU A 96 -17.08 -7.71 -4.39
C GLU A 96 -15.93 -8.62 -3.94
N ALA A 97 -14.74 -8.07 -3.68
CA ALA A 97 -13.61 -8.82 -3.16
C ALA A 97 -13.92 -9.43 -1.79
N GLY A 98 -14.57 -8.67 -0.90
CA GLY A 98 -15.05 -9.15 0.40
C GLY A 98 -16.10 -10.26 0.27
N TYR A 99 -17.10 -10.04 -0.60
CA TYR A 99 -18.16 -11.01 -0.87
C TYR A 99 -17.60 -12.33 -1.43
N THR A 100 -16.75 -12.25 -2.45
CA THR A 100 -16.18 -13.42 -3.15
C THR A 100 -15.27 -14.23 -2.22
N ALA A 101 -14.46 -13.56 -1.40
CA ALA A 101 -13.61 -14.23 -0.41
C ALA A 101 -14.43 -15.03 0.61
N SER A 102 -15.59 -14.51 1.01
CA SER A 102 -16.53 -15.20 1.90
C SER A 102 -17.20 -16.39 1.21
N ASN A 103 -17.68 -16.20 -0.02
CA ASN A 103 -18.33 -17.25 -0.81
C ASN A 103 -17.41 -18.44 -1.06
N ASN A 104 -16.15 -18.18 -1.43
CA ASN A 104 -15.15 -19.22 -1.66
C ASN A 104 -14.79 -20.01 -0.39
N LYS A 105 -14.88 -19.38 0.79
CA LYS A 105 -14.72 -20.09 2.07
C LYS A 105 -15.93 -20.97 2.38
N LYS A 106 -17.14 -20.51 2.06
CA LYS A 106 -18.39 -21.26 2.21
C LYS A 106 -18.43 -22.52 1.35
N ILE A 107 -17.91 -22.45 0.11
CA ILE A 107 -17.86 -23.57 -0.84
C ILE A 107 -16.81 -24.64 -0.43
N LYS A 108 -15.79 -24.26 0.35
CA LYS A 108 -14.71 -25.17 0.80
C LYS A 108 -14.99 -25.84 2.15
N GLN A 109 -16.07 -25.48 2.84
CA GLN A 109 -16.55 -26.13 4.06
C GLN A 109 -17.63 -27.14 3.73
#